data_AF-A0A382T699-F1
#
_entry.id   AF-A0A382T699-F1
#
_cell.length_a   1.000
_cell.length_b   1.000
_cell.length_c   1.000
_cell.angle_alpha   90.00
_cell.angle_beta   90.00
_cell.angle_gamma   90.00
#
_symmetry.space_group_name_H-M   'P 1'
#
loop_
_entity.id
_entity.type
_entity.pdbx_description
1 polymer ?
#
loop_
_entity_poly.entity_id
_entity_poly.type
_entity_poly.pdbx_seq_one_letter_code
_entity_poly.pdbx_strand_id
1 'polypeptide(L)'
;MKSCFEFPEFVLDTAVMGKICKYHKRKGQEYGSNDTIREFCSDAFYVAYPSCLALLYGAKKNEFKQRAISLSCPNPNGIVFEVKRVHCWSLPVRAAKKIFEWVMAKAIMRVDWEDWHIELKVKQVSPECPAKFSVGDIYKFNIGKHDELCPASFHGIYPSLLQNLRGYLLGWQKEGEMARINCPDHEGMVYELHSEENEKNKA
;
A
#
# COMPACT_ATOMS: atom_id res chain seq x y z
N MET A 1 -13.54 4.75 0.31
CA MET A 1 -12.55 3.70 0.03
C MET A 1 -13.24 2.74 -0.93
N LYS A 2 -12.54 2.25 -1.96
CA LYS A 2 -13.07 1.10 -2.70
C LYS A 2 -12.70 -0.13 -1.86
N SER A 3 -13.64 -0.98 -1.50
CA SER A 3 -13.35 -2.20 -0.73
C SER A 3 -14.42 -3.23 -1.00
N CYS A 4 -14.11 -4.51 -0.79
CA CYS A 4 -15.12 -5.55 -0.89
C CYS A 4 -16.00 -5.61 0.37
N PHE A 5 -15.55 -5.00 1.47
CA PHE A 5 -16.28 -4.88 2.73
C PHE A 5 -16.58 -3.42 3.02
N GLU A 6 -17.73 -3.15 3.63
CA GLU A 6 -17.96 -1.87 4.29
C GLU A 6 -17.07 -1.83 5.53
N PHE A 7 -16.16 -0.85 5.58
CA PHE A 7 -15.38 -0.58 6.77
C PHE A 7 -16.15 0.44 7.61
N PRO A 8 -16.35 0.20 8.92
CA PRO A 8 -16.80 1.27 9.80
C PRO A 8 -15.79 2.41 9.77
N GLU A 9 -16.22 3.62 10.11
CA GLU A 9 -15.29 4.74 10.20
C GLU A 9 -14.26 4.49 11.32
N PHE A 10 -13.01 4.79 11.00
CA PHE A 10 -11.90 4.71 11.94
C PHE A 10 -10.84 5.74 11.58
N VAL A 11 -10.02 6.07 12.57
CA VAL A 11 -8.82 6.88 12.44
C VAL A 11 -7.65 6.08 12.96
N LEU A 12 -6.58 6.01 12.16
CA LEU A 12 -5.31 5.45 12.57
C LEU A 12 -4.31 6.60 12.72
N ASP A 13 -3.74 6.80 13.90
CA ASP A 13 -2.72 7.81 14.11
C ASP A 13 -1.35 7.21 14.43
N THR A 14 -0.30 7.97 14.16
CA THR A 14 1.08 7.62 14.52
C THR A 14 1.37 7.99 15.98
N ALA A 15 0.80 7.22 16.90
CA ALA A 15 0.84 7.48 18.35
C ALA A 15 2.26 7.44 18.94
N VAL A 16 3.14 6.60 18.42
CA VAL A 16 4.57 6.58 18.77
C VAL A 16 5.40 6.70 17.51
N MET A 17 6.39 7.58 17.52
CA MET A 17 7.32 7.77 16.41
C MET A 17 8.72 8.10 16.95
N GLY A 18 9.62 7.11 16.91
CA GLY A 18 11.01 7.28 17.32
C GLY A 18 11.85 8.03 16.28
N LYS A 19 11.60 7.79 14.99
CA LYS A 19 12.28 8.43 13.86
C LYS A 19 11.30 8.74 12.73
N ILE A 20 11.66 9.70 11.89
CA ILE A 20 10.92 10.08 10.68
C ILE A 20 11.27 9.08 9.56
N CYS A 21 10.28 8.65 8.77
CA CYS A 21 10.50 7.79 7.61
C CYS A 21 10.13 8.49 6.29
N LYS A 22 10.27 7.77 5.16
CA LYS A 22 9.90 8.30 3.83
C LYS A 22 8.45 8.78 3.85
N TYR A 23 7.53 8.00 4.42
CA TYR A 23 6.08 8.20 4.30
C TYR A 23 5.44 9.00 5.44
N HIS A 24 5.96 8.88 6.66
CA HIS A 24 5.40 9.52 7.86
C HIS A 24 6.35 10.60 8.34
N LYS A 25 5.86 11.84 8.42
CA LYS A 25 6.70 13.02 8.72
C LYS A 25 6.58 13.53 10.15
N ARG A 26 5.49 13.20 10.84
CA ARG A 26 5.18 13.70 12.18
C ARG A 26 4.42 12.66 13.01
N LYS A 27 4.61 12.73 14.32
CA LYS A 27 3.80 12.03 15.32
C LYS A 27 2.38 12.59 15.30
N GLY A 28 1.37 11.74 15.51
CA GLY A 28 -0.04 12.14 15.45
C GLY A 28 -0.51 12.47 14.03
N GLN A 29 0.20 12.02 13.00
CA GLN A 29 -0.33 11.99 11.64
C GLN A 29 -1.46 10.97 11.59
N GLU A 30 -2.66 11.44 11.24
CA GLU A 30 -3.90 10.67 11.17
C GLU A 30 -4.17 10.18 9.75
N TYR A 31 -4.75 8.98 9.66
CA TYR A 31 -5.21 8.33 8.44
C TYR A 31 -6.63 7.84 8.68
N GLY A 32 -7.60 8.43 7.99
CA GLY A 32 -8.97 7.93 8.01
C GLY A 32 -9.12 6.65 7.20
N SER A 33 -10.33 6.07 7.24
CA SER A 33 -10.69 4.89 6.44
C SER A 33 -10.34 5.03 4.95
N ASN A 34 -10.51 6.22 4.38
CA ASN A 34 -10.21 6.54 2.99
C ASN A 34 -8.72 6.75 2.68
N ASP A 35 -7.89 6.94 3.71
CA ASP A 35 -6.47 7.25 3.59
C ASP A 35 -5.59 6.00 3.74
N THR A 36 -6.19 4.82 3.95
CA THR A 36 -5.43 3.58 4.05
C THR A 36 -4.87 3.13 2.70
N ILE A 37 -5.75 3.06 1.69
CA ILE A 37 -5.40 2.90 0.27
C ILE A 37 -6.40 3.74 -0.52
N ARG A 38 -5.90 4.74 -1.26
CA ARG A 38 -6.72 5.58 -2.13
C ARG A 38 -6.83 4.93 -3.50
N GLU A 39 -7.96 5.17 -4.17
CA GLU A 39 -8.20 4.82 -5.59
C GLU A 39 -8.19 3.33 -5.95
N PHE A 40 -7.74 2.44 -5.06
CA PHE A 40 -7.75 0.99 -5.24
C PHE A 40 -8.46 0.27 -4.10
N CYS A 41 -8.69 -1.03 -4.29
CA CYS A 41 -9.39 -1.84 -3.31
C CYS A 41 -8.43 -2.42 -2.29
N SER A 42 -8.70 -2.21 -1.00
CA SER A 42 -7.88 -2.70 0.12
C SER A 42 -7.64 -4.21 0.06
N ASP A 43 -8.67 -5.00 -0.22
CA ASP A 43 -8.56 -6.47 -0.34
C ASP A 43 -7.71 -6.90 -1.55
N ALA A 44 -7.94 -6.25 -2.69
CA ALA A 44 -7.15 -6.52 -3.90
C ALA A 44 -5.69 -6.07 -3.72
N PHE A 45 -5.48 -4.94 -3.04
CA PHE A 45 -4.15 -4.42 -2.73
C PHE A 45 -3.37 -5.36 -1.81
N TYR A 46 -4.02 -5.88 -0.77
CA TYR A 46 -3.41 -6.80 0.18
C TYR A 46 -2.81 -8.02 -0.53
N VAL A 47 -3.53 -8.60 -1.49
CA VAL A 47 -3.04 -9.73 -2.32
C VAL A 47 -1.98 -9.29 -3.33
N ALA A 48 -2.06 -8.06 -3.84
CA ALA A 48 -1.10 -7.54 -4.81
C ALA A 48 0.26 -7.21 -4.21
N TYR A 49 0.32 -6.86 -2.93
CA TYR A 49 1.50 -6.31 -2.28
C TYR A 49 2.77 -7.17 -2.44
N PRO A 50 2.74 -8.50 -2.20
CA PRO A 50 3.94 -9.34 -2.38
C PRO A 50 4.49 -9.30 -3.81
N SER A 51 3.62 -9.31 -4.82
CA SER A 51 4.05 -9.20 -6.23
C SER A 51 4.58 -7.80 -6.56
N CYS A 52 3.97 -6.75 -6.02
CA CYS A 52 4.47 -5.38 -6.16
C CYS A 52 5.87 -5.25 -5.56
N LEU A 53 6.07 -5.79 -4.35
CA LEU A 53 7.34 -5.77 -3.64
C LEU A 53 8.42 -6.57 -4.38
N ALA A 54 8.10 -7.77 -4.87
CA ALA A 54 9.03 -8.57 -5.67
C ALA A 54 9.48 -7.84 -6.95
N LEU A 55 8.55 -7.19 -7.65
CA LEU A 55 8.87 -6.40 -8.85
C LEU A 55 9.70 -5.15 -8.53
N LEU A 56 9.47 -4.51 -7.39
CA LEU A 56 10.31 -3.40 -6.90
C LEU A 56 11.75 -3.85 -6.67
N TYR A 57 11.95 -4.98 -5.96
CA TYR A 57 13.27 -5.57 -5.72
C TYR A 57 13.91 -6.24 -6.95
N GLY A 58 13.27 -6.13 -8.13
CA GLY A 58 13.89 -6.52 -9.39
C GLY A 58 13.80 -8.02 -9.69
N ALA A 59 12.81 -8.72 -9.14
CA ALA A 59 12.46 -10.07 -9.57
C ALA A 59 12.41 -10.14 -11.11
N LYS A 60 13.19 -11.06 -11.69
CA LYS A 60 13.47 -11.06 -13.13
C LYS A 60 12.42 -11.83 -13.92
N LYS A 61 12.21 -11.39 -15.17
CA LYS A 61 11.34 -11.99 -16.21
C LYS A 61 11.55 -13.48 -16.53
N ASN A 62 12.58 -14.13 -15.98
CA ASN A 62 12.83 -15.54 -16.24
C ASN A 62 12.16 -16.45 -15.19
N GLU A 63 11.84 -15.92 -14.01
CA GLU A 63 11.08 -16.61 -12.96
C GLU A 63 9.57 -16.50 -13.20
N PHE A 64 9.13 -15.39 -13.80
CA PHE A 64 7.78 -15.19 -14.29
C PHE A 64 7.81 -15.22 -15.81
N LYS A 65 7.34 -16.29 -16.47
CA LYS A 65 7.27 -16.42 -17.94
C LYS A 65 6.54 -15.24 -18.65
N GLN A 66 5.92 -14.33 -17.91
CA GLN A 66 5.14 -13.20 -18.40
C GLN A 66 5.72 -11.86 -17.92
N ARG A 67 5.57 -10.80 -18.74
CA ARG A 67 5.99 -9.42 -18.40
C ARG A 67 5.12 -8.76 -17.33
N ALA A 68 4.03 -9.41 -16.96
CA ALA A 68 3.06 -8.99 -15.97
C ALA A 68 2.64 -10.22 -15.16
N ILE A 69 2.27 -10.01 -13.90
CA ILE A 69 1.75 -11.05 -13.02
C ILE A 69 0.24 -10.85 -12.97
N SER A 70 -0.53 -11.82 -13.47
CA SER A 70 -1.99 -11.79 -13.33
C SER A 70 -2.36 -12.27 -11.94
N LEU A 71 -3.15 -11.47 -11.22
CA LEU A 71 -3.68 -11.76 -9.90
C LEU A 71 -5.20 -11.64 -9.91
N SER A 72 -5.84 -12.39 -9.02
CA SER A 72 -7.27 -12.29 -8.77
C SER A 72 -7.52 -11.72 -7.39
N CYS A 73 -8.52 -10.86 -7.28
CA CYS A 73 -9.06 -10.40 -6.01
C CYS A 73 -9.48 -11.61 -5.15
N PRO A 74 -9.30 -11.56 -3.82
CA PRO A 74 -9.74 -12.66 -2.94
C PRO A 74 -11.27 -12.82 -2.90
N ASN A 75 -12.02 -11.78 -3.25
CA ASN A 75 -13.46 -11.88 -3.42
C ASN A 75 -13.78 -12.64 -4.73
N PRO A 76 -14.58 -13.72 -4.70
CA PRO A 76 -14.97 -14.47 -5.91
C PRO A 76 -15.68 -13.59 -6.94
N ASN A 77 -16.41 -12.58 -6.48
CA ASN A 77 -17.08 -11.58 -7.30
C ASN A 77 -16.22 -10.32 -7.51
N GLY A 78 -14.90 -10.45 -7.46
CA GLY A 78 -13.96 -9.34 -7.54
C GLY A 78 -13.48 -9.02 -8.95
N ILE A 79 -12.22 -8.59 -9.02
CA ILE A 79 -11.51 -8.23 -10.25
C ILE A 79 -10.36 -9.19 -10.53
N VAL A 80 -10.00 -9.34 -11.81
CA VAL A 80 -8.70 -9.87 -12.24
C VAL A 80 -7.86 -8.71 -12.74
N PHE A 81 -6.62 -8.61 -12.27
CA PHE A 81 -5.74 -7.49 -12.58
C PHE A 81 -4.30 -7.94 -12.81
N GLU A 82 -3.57 -7.15 -13.58
CA GLU A 82 -2.16 -7.40 -13.88
C GLU A 82 -1.27 -6.44 -13.11
N VAL A 83 -0.25 -6.98 -12.44
CA VAL A 83 0.82 -6.21 -11.82
C VAL A 83 2.02 -6.21 -12.75
N LYS A 84 2.51 -5.02 -13.10
CA LYS A 84 3.68 -4.87 -13.98
C LYS A 84 4.58 -3.73 -13.54
N ARG A 85 5.86 -3.87 -13.82
CA ARG A 85 6.86 -2.82 -13.69
C ARG A 85 6.91 -1.99 -14.97
N VAL A 86 6.72 -0.69 -14.86
CA VAL A 86 6.65 0.25 -15.99
C VAL A 86 7.67 1.35 -15.80
N HIS A 87 8.27 1.81 -16.90
CA HIS A 87 9.20 2.94 -16.85
C HIS A 87 8.43 4.25 -16.68
N CYS A 88 8.89 5.10 -15.77
CA CYS A 88 8.29 6.43 -15.53
C CYS A 88 8.52 7.38 -16.72
N TRP A 89 9.57 7.14 -17.50
CA TRP A 89 10.10 8.06 -18.48
C TRP A 89 9.98 7.52 -19.91
N SER A 90 9.62 8.41 -20.84
CA SER A 90 9.66 8.09 -22.27
C SER A 90 11.10 7.71 -22.70
N LEU A 91 11.22 6.95 -23.78
CA LEU A 91 12.52 6.55 -24.34
C LEU A 91 13.53 7.70 -24.50
N PRO A 92 13.16 8.87 -25.06
CA PRO A 92 14.12 9.97 -25.23
C PRO A 92 14.63 10.51 -23.89
N VAL A 93 13.77 10.62 -22.87
CA VAL A 93 14.18 11.14 -21.56
C VAL A 93 15.06 10.13 -20.81
N ARG A 94 14.83 8.82 -21.00
CA ARG A 94 15.74 7.78 -20.48
C ARG A 94 17.15 7.88 -21.07
N ALA A 95 17.26 8.15 -22.37
CA ALA A 95 18.57 8.29 -23.01
C ALA A 95 19.32 9.52 -22.47
N ALA A 96 18.63 10.67 -22.37
CA ALA A 96 19.19 11.89 -21.80
C ALA A 96 19.62 11.70 -20.33
N LYS A 97 18.79 11.03 -19.53
CA LYS A 97 19.10 10.72 -18.12
C LYS A 97 20.34 9.86 -17.97
N LYS A 98 20.50 8.80 -18.77
CA LYS A 98 21.71 7.95 -18.72
C LYS A 98 22.98 8.73 -19.00
N ILE A 99 22.92 9.69 -19.93
CA ILE A 99 24.06 10.57 -20.23
C ILE A 99 24.35 11.45 -19.01
N PHE A 100 23.32 12.07 -18.43
CA PHE A 100 23.48 12.90 -17.24
C PHE A 100 24.04 12.12 -16.03
N GLU A 101 23.51 10.94 -15.75
CA GLU A 101 24.01 10.06 -14.69
C GLU A 101 25.47 9.66 -14.90
N TRP A 102 25.86 9.35 -16.13
CA TRP A 102 27.24 9.02 -16.46
C TRP A 102 28.19 10.20 -16.20
N VAL A 103 27.76 11.42 -16.54
CA VAL A 103 28.53 12.65 -16.26
C VAL A 103 28.62 12.88 -14.74
N MET A 104 27.49 12.83 -14.03
CA MET A 104 27.43 13.10 -12.60
C MET A 104 28.16 12.06 -11.75
N ALA A 105 28.08 10.78 -12.11
CA ALA A 105 28.77 9.70 -11.43
C ALA A 105 30.30 9.83 -11.54
N LYS A 106 30.82 10.48 -12.58
CA LYS A 106 32.25 10.80 -12.71
C LYS A 106 32.66 12.05 -11.94
N ALA A 107 31.76 13.00 -11.76
CA ALA A 107 32.10 14.32 -11.23
C ALA A 107 31.87 14.47 -9.71
N ILE A 108 30.77 13.94 -9.17
CA ILE A 108 30.32 14.32 -7.82
C ILE A 108 29.76 13.14 -7.03
N MET A 109 28.67 12.51 -7.50
CA MET A 109 27.96 11.46 -6.77
C MET A 109 27.07 10.63 -7.69
N ARG A 110 26.76 9.39 -7.28
CA ARG A 110 25.71 8.59 -7.92
C ARG A 110 24.36 9.12 -7.45
N VAL A 111 23.54 9.58 -8.40
CA VAL A 111 22.18 10.02 -8.12
C VAL A 111 21.24 8.85 -8.39
N ASP A 112 20.47 8.45 -7.39
CA ASP A 112 19.48 7.38 -7.53
C ASP A 112 18.12 8.00 -7.85
N TRP A 113 17.54 7.65 -9.00
CA TRP A 113 16.28 8.20 -9.46
C TRP A 113 15.26 7.07 -9.60
N GLU A 114 13.99 7.37 -9.35
CA GLU A 114 12.89 6.43 -9.62
C GLU A 114 12.69 6.27 -11.14
N ASP A 115 13.36 5.26 -11.71
CA ASP A 115 13.25 4.90 -13.13
C ASP A 115 12.00 4.08 -13.47
N TRP A 116 11.37 3.53 -12.44
CA TRP A 116 10.33 2.53 -12.55
C TRP A 116 9.25 2.75 -11.50
N HIS A 117 8.01 2.52 -11.89
CA HIS A 117 6.86 2.39 -11.00
C HIS A 117 6.16 1.06 -11.23
N ILE A 118 5.35 0.64 -10.26
CA ILE A 118 4.51 -0.56 -10.38
C ILE A 118 3.09 -0.10 -10.72
N GLU A 119 2.50 -0.69 -11.76
CA GLU A 119 1.11 -0.49 -12.14
C GLU A 119 0.31 -1.76 -11.89
N LEU A 120 -0.88 -1.59 -11.31
CA LEU A 120 -1.92 -2.59 -11.20
C LEU A 120 -3.00 -2.19 -12.21
N LYS A 121 -3.20 -3.00 -13.26
CA LYS A 121 -4.18 -2.74 -14.31
C LYS A 121 -5.32 -3.73 -14.26
N VAL A 122 -6.56 -3.25 -14.13
CA VAL A 122 -7.76 -4.09 -14.14
C VAL A 122 -7.97 -4.67 -15.54
N LYS A 123 -8.14 -5.99 -15.62
CA LYS A 123 -8.33 -6.75 -16.87
C LYS A 123 -9.74 -7.31 -17.00
N GLN A 124 -10.32 -7.75 -15.89
CA GLN A 124 -11.68 -8.27 -15.84
C GLN A 124 -12.35 -7.78 -14.55
N VAL A 125 -13.65 -7.54 -14.63
CA VAL A 125 -14.47 -7.10 -13.50
C VAL A 125 -15.72 -7.97 -13.48
N SER A 126 -16.01 -8.59 -12.33
CA SER A 126 -17.31 -9.24 -12.13
C SER A 126 -18.43 -8.18 -12.05
N PRO A 127 -19.61 -8.42 -12.64
CA PRO A 127 -20.76 -7.51 -12.53
C PRO A 127 -21.17 -7.19 -11.08
N GLU A 128 -20.87 -8.11 -10.15
CA GLU A 128 -21.23 -8.01 -8.74
C GLU A 128 -20.11 -7.38 -7.88
N CYS A 129 -19.07 -6.83 -8.49
CA CYS A 129 -17.94 -6.26 -7.77
C CYS A 129 -18.36 -5.04 -6.93
N PRO A 130 -18.28 -5.08 -5.59
CA PRO A 130 -18.71 -3.96 -4.73
C PRO A 130 -17.89 -2.69 -4.94
N ALA A 131 -16.63 -2.87 -5.35
CA ALA A 131 -15.67 -1.78 -5.54
C ALA A 131 -15.86 -0.99 -6.86
N LYS A 132 -16.80 -1.40 -7.73
CA LYS A 132 -17.20 -0.69 -8.96
C LYS A 132 -16.01 -0.25 -9.84
N PHE A 133 -15.08 -1.16 -10.09
CA PHE A 133 -13.99 -0.93 -11.04
C PHE A 133 -14.46 -1.00 -12.49
N SER A 134 -13.70 -0.38 -13.39
CA SER A 134 -13.83 -0.55 -14.83
C SER A 134 -12.63 -1.28 -15.42
N VAL A 135 -12.86 -2.06 -16.48
CA VAL A 135 -11.76 -2.68 -17.23
C VAL A 135 -10.87 -1.59 -17.80
N GLY A 136 -9.56 -1.70 -17.57
CA GLY A 136 -8.59 -0.72 -17.99
C GLY A 136 -8.17 0.28 -16.91
N ASP A 137 -8.87 0.34 -15.76
CA ASP A 137 -8.45 1.14 -14.60
C ASP A 137 -7.00 0.80 -14.22
N ILE A 138 -6.20 1.84 -13.96
CA ILE A 138 -4.80 1.72 -13.57
C ILE A 138 -4.61 2.35 -12.22
N TYR A 139 -4.09 1.56 -11.28
CA TYR A 139 -3.61 2.04 -10.01
C TYR A 139 -2.08 2.03 -10.01
N LYS A 140 -1.47 3.14 -9.60
CA LYS A 140 -0.02 3.26 -9.43
C LYS A 140 0.33 2.95 -7.99
N PHE A 141 1.14 1.94 -7.78
CA PHE A 141 1.61 1.57 -6.46
C PHE A 141 2.29 2.76 -5.79
N ASN A 142 1.95 3.02 -4.52
CA ASN A 142 2.50 4.14 -3.79
C ASN A 142 3.99 3.93 -3.50
N ILE A 143 4.85 4.74 -4.12
CA ILE A 143 6.31 4.72 -3.89
C ILE A 143 6.77 6.07 -3.27
N GLY A 144 5.87 6.87 -2.69
CA GLY A 144 6.31 8.10 -2.02
C GLY A 144 5.25 9.17 -1.77
N LYS A 145 3.97 8.87 -1.95
CA LYS A 145 2.88 9.75 -1.55
C LYS A 145 2.72 9.76 -0.02
N HIS A 146 2.32 10.90 0.53
CA HIS A 146 2.15 11.12 1.97
C HIS A 146 0.68 11.25 2.41
N ASP A 147 -0.25 11.19 1.45
CA ASP A 147 -1.69 11.34 1.64
C ASP A 147 -2.39 10.00 1.93
N GLU A 148 -1.68 8.88 1.82
CA GLU A 148 -2.16 7.55 2.20
C GLU A 148 -1.09 6.78 2.99
N LEU A 149 -1.49 5.71 3.67
CA LEU A 149 -0.56 4.82 4.36
C LEU A 149 0.45 4.24 3.37
N CYS A 150 1.68 4.02 3.85
CA CYS A 150 2.65 3.35 3.01
C CYS A 150 2.22 1.90 2.76
N PRO A 151 2.51 1.33 1.58
CA PRO A 151 2.12 -0.04 1.25
C PRO A 151 2.54 -1.11 2.26
N ALA A 152 3.74 -0.98 2.82
CA ALA A 152 4.29 -1.92 3.78
C ALA A 152 3.51 -1.88 5.10
N SER A 153 3.25 -0.67 5.62
CA SER A 153 2.42 -0.49 6.81
C SER A 153 1.01 -1.01 6.56
N PHE A 154 0.36 -0.64 5.45
CA PHE A 154 -0.96 -1.15 5.12
C PHE A 154 -0.99 -2.69 5.14
N HIS A 155 -0.07 -3.36 4.41
CA HIS A 155 -0.05 -4.81 4.35
C HIS A 155 0.16 -5.46 5.72
N GLY A 156 1.01 -4.89 6.58
CA GLY A 156 1.25 -5.41 7.93
C GLY A 156 0.08 -5.21 8.88
N ILE A 157 -0.63 -4.07 8.80
CA ILE A 157 -1.70 -3.75 9.75
C ILE A 157 -3.07 -4.24 9.30
N TYR A 158 -3.29 -4.46 8.00
CA TYR A 158 -4.62 -4.71 7.42
C TYR A 158 -5.38 -5.86 8.09
N PRO A 159 -4.77 -7.03 8.36
CA PRO A 159 -5.46 -8.11 9.06
C PRO A 159 -5.89 -7.73 10.49
N SER A 160 -5.02 -7.06 11.24
CA SER A 160 -5.32 -6.59 12.60
C SER A 160 -6.39 -5.50 12.62
N LEU A 161 -6.36 -4.60 11.64
CA LEU A 161 -7.40 -3.60 11.43
C LEU A 161 -8.76 -4.28 11.19
N LEU A 162 -8.83 -5.24 10.27
CA LEU A 162 -10.05 -6.01 10.01
C LEU A 162 -10.57 -6.78 11.23
N GLN A 163 -9.67 -7.38 12.01
CA GLN A 163 -10.02 -8.07 13.24
C GLN A 163 -10.65 -7.12 14.27
N ASN A 164 -9.98 -5.99 14.54
CA ASN A 164 -10.45 -5.03 15.54
C ASN A 164 -11.75 -4.32 15.13
N LEU A 165 -11.88 -3.94 13.86
CA LEU A 165 -13.12 -3.31 13.35
C LEU A 165 -14.33 -4.25 13.36
N ARG A 166 -14.15 -5.55 13.56
CA ARG A 166 -15.22 -6.53 13.77
C ARG A 166 -15.51 -6.82 15.25
N GLY A 167 -14.96 -6.02 16.15
CA GLY A 167 -15.16 -6.15 17.60
C GLY A 167 -14.29 -7.21 18.27
N TYR A 168 -13.30 -7.77 17.58
CA TYR A 168 -12.37 -8.73 18.17
C TYR A 168 -11.12 -8.03 18.71
N LEU A 169 -10.74 -8.34 19.95
CA LEU A 169 -9.47 -7.89 20.52
C LEU A 169 -8.29 -8.52 19.75
N LEU A 170 -7.22 -7.74 19.58
CA LEU A 170 -5.94 -8.27 19.11
C LEU A 170 -5.33 -9.16 20.20
N GLY A 171 -4.55 -10.18 19.81
CA GLY A 171 -3.99 -11.14 20.77
C GLY A 171 -3.07 -10.53 21.84
N TRP A 172 -2.59 -9.30 21.61
CA TRP A 172 -1.76 -8.53 22.55
C TRP A 172 -2.47 -7.30 23.12
N GLN A 173 -3.73 -7.05 22.74
CA GLN A 173 -4.55 -5.96 23.26
C GLN A 173 -5.27 -6.45 24.51
N LYS A 174 -5.22 -5.66 25.59
CA LYS A 174 -6.06 -5.91 26.77
C LYS A 174 -7.43 -5.26 26.58
N GLU A 175 -8.41 -5.82 27.26
CA GLU A 175 -9.74 -5.22 27.35
C GLU A 175 -9.64 -3.79 27.93
N GLY A 176 -10.36 -2.83 27.35
CA GLY A 176 -10.27 -1.41 27.69
C GLY A 176 -9.08 -0.64 27.09
N GLU A 177 -8.11 -1.30 26.46
CA GLU A 177 -6.98 -0.64 25.81
C GLU A 177 -7.23 -0.38 24.33
N MET A 178 -6.66 0.71 23.82
CA MET A 178 -6.65 1.01 22.37
C MET A 178 -5.80 -0.02 21.63
N ALA A 179 -6.27 -0.44 20.45
CA ALA A 179 -5.49 -1.32 19.60
C ALA A 179 -4.23 -0.61 19.09
N ARG A 180 -3.07 -1.18 19.42
CA ARG A 180 -1.76 -0.67 19.00
C ARG A 180 -1.08 -1.68 18.08
N ILE A 181 -0.58 -1.19 16.94
CA ILE A 181 0.02 -2.02 15.90
C ILE A 181 1.37 -1.43 15.49
N ASN A 182 2.43 -2.23 15.54
CA ASN A 182 3.77 -1.79 15.15
C ASN A 182 3.90 -1.65 13.63
N CYS A 183 4.63 -0.64 13.18
CA CYS A 183 5.04 -0.54 11.78
C CYS A 183 6.02 -1.69 11.45
N PRO A 184 5.80 -2.44 10.37
CA PRO A 184 6.70 -3.54 9.99
C PRO A 184 8.04 -3.06 9.41
N ASP A 185 8.08 -1.82 8.90
CA ASP A 185 9.21 -1.31 8.10
C ASP A 185 10.03 -0.23 8.83
N HIS A 186 9.49 0.34 9.92
CA HIS A 186 10.17 1.41 10.65
C HIS A 186 10.20 1.18 12.16
N GLU A 187 11.41 1.04 12.69
CA GLU A 187 11.64 0.87 14.11
C GLU A 187 11.10 2.07 14.91
N GLY A 188 10.39 1.76 16.01
CA GLY A 188 9.86 2.77 16.92
C GLY A 188 8.65 3.53 16.39
N MET A 189 7.97 3.02 15.35
CA MET A 189 6.67 3.54 14.92
C MET A 189 5.54 2.61 15.34
N VAL A 190 4.58 3.15 16.08
CA VAL A 190 3.38 2.44 16.53
C VAL A 190 2.16 3.23 16.12
N TYR A 191 1.23 2.54 15.47
CA TYR A 191 -0.08 3.05 15.14
C TYR A 191 -1.07 2.77 16.27
N GLU A 192 -1.93 3.73 16.57
CA GLU A 192 -3.08 3.55 17.46
C GLU A 192 -4.37 3.68 16.63
N LEU A 193 -5.33 2.77 16.89
CA LEU A 193 -6.57 2.68 16.13
C LEU A 193 -7.74 3.20 16.95
N HIS A 194 -8.40 4.23 16.42
CA HIS A 194 -9.59 4.86 16.98
C HIS A 194 -10.81 4.47 16.15
N SER A 195 -11.80 3.83 16.77
CA SER A 195 -13.06 3.43 16.15
C SER A 195 -14.18 3.47 17.20
N GLU A 196 -15.43 3.59 16.76
CA GLU A 196 -16.60 3.55 17.66
C GLU A 196 -16.62 2.28 18.54
N GLU A 197 -16.13 1.16 18.00
CA GLU A 197 -16.06 -0.11 18.73
C GLU A 197 -15.00 -0.09 19.84
N ASN A 198 -13.88 0.59 19.61
CA ASN A 198 -12.85 0.79 20.65
C ASN A 198 -13.34 1.74 21.76
N GLU A 199 -14.22 2.68 21.45
CA GLU A 199 -14.84 3.55 22.45
C GLU A 199 -15.85 2.79 23.32
N LYS A 200 -16.63 1.87 22.75
CA LYS A 200 -17.53 1.00 23.53
C LYS A 200 -16.76 0.07 24.48
N ASN A 201 -15.63 -0.47 24.04
CA ASN A 201 -14.79 -1.34 24.85
C ASN A 201 -14.06 -0.61 26.00
N LYS A 202 -14.13 0.73 26.05
CA LYS A 202 -13.54 1.59 27.07
C LYS A 202 -14.48 1.88 28.25
N ALA A 203 -15.79 1.68 28.06
CA ALA A 203 -16.86 2.00 29.01
C ALA A 203 -17.22 0.79 29.89
#